data_AF-A0A2P8FQR8-F1
#
_entry.id   AF-A0A2P8FQR8-F1
#
_cell.length_a   1.000
_cell.length_b   1.000
_cell.length_c   1.000
_cell.angle_alpha   90.00
_cell.angle_beta   90.00
_cell.angle_gamma   90.00
#
_symmetry.space_group_name_H-M   'P 1'
#
loop_
_entity.id
_entity.type
_entity.pdbx_description
1 polymer ?
#
loop_
_entity_poly.entity_id
_entity_poly.type
_entity_poly.pdbx_seq_one_letter_code
_entity_poly.pdbx_strand_id
1 'polypeptide(L)'
;MREELKLYHSILPIILIPICLLILVTYGWTGYATLTEKSGLNGSYYLYYNLSMVQFYIYEFIVAFIALALIVAQISYSIRKSPRHLTITFCSFAVFIALVIICEIYLESRFTGKG
;
A
#
# COMPACT_ATOMS: atom_id res chain seq x y z
N MET A 1 -1.74 -10.60 32.96
CA MET A 1 -0.45 -10.89 32.29
C MET A 1 0.03 -9.60 31.63
N ARG A 2 1.19 -9.09 32.04
CA ARG A 2 1.83 -7.94 31.39
C ARG A 2 2.62 -8.51 30.20
N GLU A 3 2.05 -8.48 29.00
CA GLU A 3 2.77 -8.90 27.79
C GLU A 3 3.97 -7.97 27.61
N GLU A 4 5.18 -8.47 27.87
CA GLU A 4 6.39 -7.70 27.67
C GLU A 4 6.59 -7.41 26.18
N LEU A 5 6.93 -6.16 25.88
CA LEU A 5 7.13 -5.68 24.52
C LEU A 5 8.42 -6.30 23.97
N LYS A 6 8.30 -7.39 23.22
CA LYS A 6 9.46 -8.05 22.58
C LYS A 6 10.17 -7.08 21.62
N LEU A 7 11.50 -7.17 21.51
CA LEU A 7 12.36 -6.32 20.66
C LEU A 7 11.82 -6.12 19.22
N TYR A 8 11.22 -7.16 18.64
CA TYR A 8 10.64 -7.09 17.30
C TYR A 8 9.50 -6.05 17.19
N HIS A 9 8.73 -5.79 18.25
CA HIS A 9 7.68 -4.76 18.27
C HIS A 9 8.26 -3.35 18.11
N SER A 10 9.53 -3.15 18.47
CA SER A 10 10.21 -1.87 18.30
C SER A 10 10.89 -1.74 16.94
N ILE A 11 11.35 -2.86 16.34
CA ILE A 11 12.11 -2.86 15.09
C ILE A 11 11.17 -2.94 13.87
N LEU A 12 10.10 -3.74 13.92
CA LEU A 12 9.21 -3.91 12.78
C LEU A 12 8.58 -2.60 12.28
N PRO A 13 8.06 -1.70 13.14
CA PRO A 13 7.49 -0.44 12.67
C PRO A 13 8.52 0.43 11.93
N ILE A 14 9.80 0.37 12.31
CA ILE A 14 10.88 1.12 11.67
C ILE A 14 11.07 0.68 10.22
N ILE A 15 10.81 -0.59 9.91
CA ILE A 15 10.92 -1.14 8.54
C ILE A 15 9.61 -0.98 7.77
N LEU A 16 8.48 -1.24 8.44
CA LEU A 16 7.17 -1.29 7.80
C LEU A 16 6.64 0.10 7.43
N ILE A 17 6.87 1.12 8.28
CA ILE A 17 6.42 2.48 7.99
C ILE A 17 7.04 3.01 6.68
N PRO A 18 8.37 2.91 6.44
CA PRO A 18 8.96 3.28 5.16
C PRO A 18 8.37 2.54 3.97
N ILE A 19 8.11 1.23 4.09
CA ILE A 19 7.52 0.45 3.00
C ILE A 19 6.10 0.94 2.69
N CYS A 20 5.25 1.11 3.71
CA CYS A 20 3.93 1.68 3.53
C CYS A 20 3.98 3.10 2.96
N LEU A 21 4.97 3.90 3.34
CA LEU A 21 5.16 5.26 2.83
C LEU A 21 5.54 5.25 1.35
N LEU A 22 6.41 4.33 0.93
CA LEU A 22 6.72 4.12 -0.49
C LEU A 22 5.48 3.71 -1.28
N ILE A 23 4.66 2.78 -0.75
CA ILE A 23 3.39 2.37 -1.38
C ILE A 23 2.43 3.57 -1.47
N LEU A 24 2.26 4.32 -0.39
CA LEU A 24 1.40 5.50 -0.35
C LEU A 24 1.80 6.53 -1.41
N VAL A 25 3.09 6.85 -1.51
CA VAL A 25 3.59 7.85 -2.45
C VAL A 25 3.48 7.35 -3.89
N THR A 26 3.86 6.11 -4.16
CA THR A 26 3.83 5.53 -5.51
C THR A 26 2.41 5.40 -6.03
N TYR A 27 1.53 4.70 -5.32
CA TYR A 27 0.14 4.51 -5.73
C TYR A 27 -0.65 5.82 -5.67
N GLY A 28 -0.42 6.66 -4.66
CA GLY A 28 -1.06 7.97 -4.55
C GLY A 28 -0.69 8.90 -5.70
N TRP A 29 0.59 8.93 -6.10
CA TRP A 29 1.04 9.71 -7.25
C TRP A 29 0.48 9.18 -8.56
N THR A 30 0.50 7.86 -8.76
CA THR A 30 -0.04 7.21 -9.97
C THR A 30 -1.55 7.45 -10.11
N GLY A 31 -2.31 7.32 -9.02
CA GLY A 31 -3.74 7.65 -8.99
C GLY A 31 -4.00 9.13 -9.29
N TYR A 32 -3.24 10.05 -8.70
CA TYR A 32 -3.36 11.48 -8.96
C TYR A 32 -3.00 11.88 -10.39
N ALA A 33 -1.89 11.34 -10.91
CA ALA A 33 -1.45 11.57 -12.29
C ALA A 33 -2.50 11.06 -13.28
N THR A 34 -3.05 9.87 -13.03
CA THR A 34 -4.16 9.32 -13.83
C THR A 34 -5.37 10.23 -13.76
N LEU A 35 -5.84 10.62 -12.58
CA LEU A 35 -7.03 11.49 -12.42
C LEU A 35 -6.87 12.85 -13.12
N THR A 36 -5.65 13.40 -13.14
CA THR A 36 -5.35 14.71 -13.75
C THR A 36 -4.89 14.62 -15.21
N GLU A 37 -4.93 13.42 -15.81
CA GLU A 37 -4.47 13.14 -17.17
C GLU A 37 -3.01 13.57 -17.42
N LYS A 38 -2.21 13.64 -16.36
CA LYS A 38 -0.79 13.95 -16.44
C LYS A 38 0.02 12.67 -16.62
N SER A 39 1.10 12.75 -17.37
CA SER A 39 2.08 11.66 -17.43
C SER A 39 2.68 11.44 -16.04
N GLY A 40 2.53 10.23 -15.50
CA GLY A 40 3.20 9.80 -14.28
C GLY A 40 4.71 9.63 -14.48
N LEU A 41 5.42 9.25 -13.42
CA LEU A 41 6.87 8.99 -13.46
C LEU A 41 7.27 7.91 -14.47
N ASN A 42 6.37 6.98 -14.77
CA ASN A 42 6.55 5.89 -15.72
C ASN A 42 5.55 5.99 -16.90
N GLY A 43 5.01 7.19 -17.17
CA GLY A 43 3.96 7.41 -18.18
C GLY A 43 2.56 7.03 -17.69
N SER A 44 1.61 6.94 -18.62
CA SER A 44 0.20 6.66 -18.33
C SER A 44 -0.06 5.15 -18.28
N TYR A 45 0.22 4.53 -17.13
CA TYR A 45 0.09 3.07 -16.92
C TYR A 45 -1.28 2.50 -17.31
N TYR A 46 -2.36 3.24 -17.07
CA TYR A 46 -3.72 2.79 -17.38
C TYR A 46 -3.92 2.47 -18.88
N LEU A 47 -3.14 3.07 -19.79
CA LEU A 47 -3.22 2.81 -21.23
C LEU A 47 -2.73 1.41 -21.61
N TYR A 48 -1.85 0.83 -20.78
CA TYR A 48 -1.26 -0.48 -21.03
C TYR A 48 -2.11 -1.62 -20.46
N TYR A 49 -3.03 -1.32 -19.56
CA TYR A 49 -3.96 -2.27 -18.98
C TYR A 49 -5.33 -2.20 -19.68
N ASN A 50 -6.01 -3.34 -19.79
CA ASN A 50 -7.38 -3.37 -20.30
C ASN A 50 -8.40 -2.94 -19.22
N LEU A 51 -8.23 -1.72 -18.70
CA LEU A 51 -9.04 -1.13 -17.63
C LEU A 51 -9.48 0.27 -18.03
N SER A 52 -10.63 0.71 -17.53
CA SER A 52 -10.99 2.12 -17.67
C SER A 52 -10.12 2.99 -16.76
N MET A 53 -9.86 4.22 -17.18
CA MET A 53 -9.15 5.24 -16.38
C MET A 53 -9.75 5.36 -14.96
N VAL A 54 -11.09 5.28 -14.86
CA VAL A 54 -11.82 5.33 -13.60
C VAL A 54 -11.49 4.15 -12.69
N GLN A 55 -11.52 2.94 -13.23
CA GLN A 55 -11.18 1.73 -12.46
C GLN A 55 -9.72 1.78 -11.97
N PHE A 56 -8.82 2.28 -12.81
CA PHE A 56 -7.40 2.37 -12.49
C PHE A 56 -7.12 3.35 -11.35
N TYR A 57 -7.56 4.62 -11.44
CA TYR A 57 -7.27 5.59 -10.37
C TYR A 57 -7.98 5.22 -9.06
N ILE A 58 -9.16 4.59 -9.11
CA ILE A 58 -9.86 4.11 -7.91
C ILE A 58 -9.04 3.03 -7.21
N TYR A 59 -8.52 2.05 -7.96
CA TYR A 59 -7.63 1.02 -7.42
C TYR A 59 -6.40 1.63 -6.75
N GLU A 60 -5.70 2.53 -7.47
CA GLU A 60 -4.50 3.22 -6.99
C GLU A 60 -4.76 3.95 -5.67
N PHE A 61 -5.86 4.72 -5.58
CA PHE A 61 -6.21 5.41 -4.35
C PHE A 61 -6.63 4.46 -3.23
N ILE A 62 -7.34 3.36 -3.52
CA ILE A 62 -7.68 2.36 -2.48
C ILE A 62 -6.41 1.80 -1.86
N VAL A 63 -5.42 1.40 -2.67
CA VAL A 63 -4.13 0.90 -2.18
C VAL A 63 -3.43 1.97 -1.34
N ALA A 64 -3.37 3.21 -1.82
CA ALA A 64 -2.78 4.33 -1.10
C ALA A 64 -3.47 4.60 0.25
N PHE A 65 -4.82 4.61 0.29
CA PHE A 65 -5.59 4.84 1.53
C PHE A 65 -5.37 3.73 2.55
N ILE A 66 -5.32 2.47 2.13
CA ILE A 66 -5.03 1.34 3.03
C ILE A 66 -3.61 1.47 3.60
N ALA A 67 -2.62 1.81 2.77
CA ALA A 67 -1.26 2.04 3.22
C ALA A 67 -1.18 3.18 4.26
N LEU A 68 -1.89 4.29 4.04
CA LEU A 68 -2.00 5.38 5.00
C LEU A 68 -2.63 4.93 6.33
N ALA A 69 -3.73 4.17 6.27
CA ALA A 69 -4.38 3.64 7.46
C ALA A 69 -3.46 2.72 8.28
N LEU A 70 -2.66 1.89 7.60
CA LEU A 70 -1.67 1.02 8.23
C LEU A 70 -0.54 1.83 8.90
N ILE A 71 -0.06 2.91 8.27
CA ILE A 71 0.93 3.82 8.88
C ILE A 71 0.37 4.44 10.17
N VAL A 72 -0.84 5.01 10.10
CA VAL A 72 -1.48 5.66 11.26
C VAL A 72 -1.72 4.66 12.38
N ALA A 73 -2.16 3.44 12.05
CA ALA A 73 -2.35 2.36 13.02
C ALA A 73 -1.03 1.96 13.69
N GLN A 74 0.04 1.73 12.92
CA GLN A 74 1.36 1.36 13.46
C GLN A 74 1.93 2.43 14.37
N ILE A 75 1.86 3.71 13.99
CA ILE A 75 2.33 4.82 14.82
C ILE A 75 1.51 4.88 16.12
N SER A 76 0.18 4.83 16.01
CA SER A 76 -0.73 4.92 17.17
C SER A 76 -0.51 3.78 18.17
N TYR A 77 -0.36 2.55 17.69
CA TYR A 77 -0.15 1.38 18.55
C TYR A 77 1.28 1.27 19.08
N SER A 78 2.28 1.80 18.35
CA SER A 78 3.65 1.93 18.87
C SER A 78 3.71 2.88 20.06
N ILE A 79 3.02 4.03 19.98
CA ILE A 79 2.92 4.99 21.10
C ILE A 79 2.20 4.36 22.30
N ARG A 80 1.09 3.65 22.05
CA ARG A 80 0.30 2.98 23.11
C ARG A 80 0.96 1.72 23.68
N LYS A 81 2.10 1.27 23.14
CA LYS A 81 2.82 0.05 23.55
C LYS A 81 1.91 -1.17 23.71
N SER A 82 0.96 -1.36 22.77
CA SER A 82 0.04 -2.51 22.82
C SER A 82 0.53 -3.64 21.90
N PRO A 83 1.19 -4.69 22.45
CA PRO A 83 1.80 -5.75 21.64
C PRO A 83 0.78 -6.52 20.79
N ARG A 84 -0.41 -6.79 21.34
CA ARG A 84 -1.50 -7.45 20.62
C ARG A 84 -1.94 -6.67 19.37
N HIS A 85 -2.10 -5.34 19.48
CA HIS A 85 -2.54 -4.52 18.34
C HIS A 85 -1.42 -4.35 17.30
N LEU A 86 -0.17 -4.24 17.74
CA LEU A 86 0.98 -4.23 16.83
C LEU A 86 1.05 -5.54 16.01
N THR A 87 0.86 -6.69 16.66
CA THR A 87 0.86 -8.00 15.99
C THR A 87 -0.26 -8.10 14.95
N ILE A 88 -1.48 -7.64 15.30
CA ILE A 88 -2.60 -7.59 14.35
C ILE A 88 -2.26 -6.69 13.17
N THR A 89 -1.68 -5.51 13.43
CA THR A 89 -1.30 -4.57 12.37
C THR A 89 -0.23 -5.14 11.44
N PHE A 90 0.71 -5.94 11.97
CA PHE A 90 1.70 -6.66 11.16
C PHE A 90 1.05 -7.75 10.29
N CYS A 91 0.10 -8.49 10.84
CA CYS A 91 -0.66 -9.48 10.08
C CYS A 91 -1.47 -8.82 8.96
N SER A 92 -2.18 -7.73 9.27
CA SER A 92 -2.92 -6.94 8.29
C SER A 92 -2.01 -6.38 7.19
N PHE A 93 -0.80 -5.94 7.54
CA PHE A 93 0.19 -5.52 6.55
C PHE A 93 0.61 -6.67 5.63
N ALA A 94 0.90 -7.86 6.18
CA ALA A 94 1.29 -9.02 5.37
C ALA A 94 0.17 -9.44 4.40
N VAL A 95 -1.08 -9.44 4.86
CA VAL A 95 -2.25 -9.70 4.00
C VAL A 95 -2.40 -8.63 2.93
N PHE A 96 -2.22 -7.36 3.29
CA PHE A 96 -2.29 -6.25 2.34
C PHE A 96 -1.24 -6.37 1.24
N ILE A 97 0.03 -6.64 1.58
CA ILE A 97 1.10 -6.85 0.57
C ILE A 97 0.78 -8.04 -0.33
N ALA A 98 0.33 -9.16 0.24
CA ALA A 98 -0.04 -10.32 -0.56
C ALA A 98 -1.16 -10.00 -1.55
N LEU A 99 -2.19 -9.25 -1.12
CA LEU A 99 -3.28 -8.82 -1.99
C LEU A 99 -2.79 -7.87 -3.09
N VAL A 100 -1.94 -6.90 -2.75
CA VAL A 100 -1.36 -5.98 -3.74
C VAL A 100 -0.58 -6.77 -4.79
N ILE A 101 0.29 -7.70 -4.39
CA ILE A 101 1.05 -8.54 -5.33
C ILE A 101 0.12 -9.35 -6.25
N ILE A 102 -0.93 -9.96 -5.70
CA ILE A 102 -1.90 -10.71 -6.51
C ILE A 102 -2.62 -9.79 -7.51
N CYS A 103 -3.00 -8.58 -7.09
CA CYS A 103 -3.62 -7.59 -7.96
C CYS A 103 -2.66 -7.13 -9.06
N GLU A 104 -1.40 -6.85 -8.74
CA GLU A 104 -0.38 -6.47 -9.74
C GLU A 104 -0.15 -7.59 -10.76
N ILE A 105 -0.02 -8.86 -10.32
CA ILE A 105 0.09 -10.00 -11.22
C ILE A 105 -1.15 -10.12 -12.13
N TYR A 106 -2.34 -9.88 -11.57
CA TYR A 106 -3.57 -9.87 -12.36
C TYR A 106 -3.59 -8.74 -13.39
N LEU A 107 -3.15 -7.53 -13.01
CA LEU A 107 -3.02 -6.38 -13.91
C LEU A 107 -2.04 -6.68 -15.04
N GLU A 108 -0.86 -7.22 -14.72
CA GLU A 108 0.15 -7.62 -15.69
C GLU A 108 -0.36 -8.73 -16.62
N SER A 109 -1.16 -9.68 -16.15
CA SER A 109 -1.79 -10.69 -17.01
C SER A 109 -2.79 -10.10 -18.02
N ARG A 110 -3.30 -8.89 -17.75
CA ARG A 110 -4.19 -8.10 -18.61
C ARG A 110 -3.43 -7.00 -19.37
N PHE A 111 -2.10 -7.02 -19.34
CA PHE A 111 -1.26 -6.11 -20.08
C PHE A 111 -1.48 -6.33 -21.58
N THR A 112 -1.95 -5.29 -22.26
CA THR A 112 -2.26 -5.36 -23.71
C THR A 112 -1.14 -4.78 -24.57
N GLY A 113 -0.06 -4.29 -23.96
CA GLY A 113 1.16 -3.88 -24.68
C GLY A 113 0.91 -2.88 -25.79
N LYS A 114 -0.05 -1.97 -25.62
CA LYS A 114 -0.33 -0.92 -26.61
C LYS A 114 0.78 0.12 -26.58
N GLY A 115 1.85 -0.18 -27.32
CA GLY A 115 2.78 0.80 -27.87
C GLY A 115 2.27 1.31 -29.21
#